data_AF-A0A2E4BTW1-F1
#
_entry.id   AF-A0A2E4BTW1-F1
#
_cell.length_a   1.000
_cell.length_b   1.000
_cell.length_c   1.000
_cell.angle_alpha   90.00
_cell.angle_beta   90.00
_cell.angle_gamma   90.00
#
_symmetry.space_group_name_H-M   'P 1'
#
loop_
_entity.id
_entity.type
_entity.pdbx_description
1 polymer ?
#
loop_
_entity_poly.entity_id
_entity_poly.type
_entity_poly.pdbx_seq_one_letter_code
_entity_poly.pdbx_strand_id
1 'polypeptide(L)' 'DDGFSDWIKKHHPLVKEEWIKLFKMNFKFTGEQIVGEFLQSIGYLPGAHNIDCPVYERIEILNPPWKKYISSE' A
#
# COMPACT_ATOMS: atom_id res chain seq x y z
N ASP A 1 -5.39 -18.19 -9.07
CA ASP A 1 -4.23 -17.44 -9.60
C ASP A 1 -4.70 -16.53 -10.71
N ASP A 2 -4.13 -15.33 -10.83
CA ASP A 2 -4.52 -14.21 -11.71
C ASP A 2 -5.62 -13.25 -11.18
N GLY A 3 -5.80 -13.19 -9.86
CA GLY A 3 -6.69 -12.21 -9.23
C GLY A 3 -6.04 -10.85 -8.97
N PHE A 4 -6.84 -9.85 -8.58
CA PHE A 4 -6.36 -8.50 -8.27
C PHE A 4 -5.30 -8.48 -7.16
N SER A 5 -5.42 -9.34 -6.14
CA SER A 5 -4.42 -9.48 -5.08
C SER A 5 -3.04 -9.85 -5.64
N ASP A 6 -2.97 -10.76 -6.61
CA ASP A 6 -1.71 -11.18 -7.21
C ASP A 6 -1.16 -10.10 -8.15
N TRP A 7 -2.04 -9.34 -8.82
CA TRP A 7 -1.64 -8.15 -9.58
C TRP A 7 -0.98 -7.10 -8.68
N ILE A 8 -1.52 -6.85 -7.48
CA ILE A 8 -0.88 -5.94 -6.50
C ILE A 8 0.48 -6.49 -6.06
N LYS A 9 0.57 -7.77 -5.70
CA LYS A 9 1.85 -8.39 -5.29
C LYS A 9 2.94 -8.28 -6.36
N LYS A 10 2.58 -8.46 -7.64
CA LYS A 10 3.51 -8.38 -8.79
C LYS A 10 4.13 -6.98 -8.97
N HIS A 11 3.44 -5.93 -8.53
CA HIS A 11 3.93 -4.56 -8.64
C HIS A 11 4.61 -4.05 -7.37
N HIS A 12 4.45 -4.71 -6.22
CA HIS A 12 5.12 -4.31 -4.98
C HIS A 12 6.63 -4.62 -5.02
N PRO A 13 7.52 -3.77 -4.45
CA PRO A 13 7.24 -2.50 -3.79
C PRO A 13 7.23 -1.29 -4.73
N LEU A 14 6.34 -0.33 -4.45
CA LEU A 14 6.28 0.98 -5.10
C LEU A 14 5.96 2.06 -4.08
N VAL A 15 6.39 3.28 -4.38
CA VAL A 15 6.02 4.47 -3.60
C VAL A 15 4.58 4.89 -3.93
N LYS A 16 3.95 5.75 -3.10
CA LYS A 16 2.55 6.15 -3.28
C LYS A 16 2.29 6.75 -4.66
N GLU A 17 3.19 7.59 -5.14
CA GLU A 17 3.11 8.30 -6.42
C GLU A 17 3.16 7.32 -7.61
N GLU A 18 3.99 6.28 -7.51
CA GLU A 18 4.09 5.21 -8.50
C GLU A 18 2.82 4.35 -8.52
N TRP A 19 2.28 4.01 -7.35
CA TRP A 19 0.99 3.34 -7.25
C TRP A 19 -0.13 4.15 -7.89
N ILE A 20 -0.21 5.44 -7.63
CA ILE A 20 -1.21 6.33 -8.23
C ILE A 20 -1.09 6.32 -9.76
N LYS A 21 0.14 6.44 -10.29
CA LYS A 21 0.38 6.38 -11.74
C LYS A 21 -0.06 5.03 -12.32
N LEU A 22 0.34 3.93 -11.69
CA LEU A 22 -0.01 2.58 -12.12
C LEU A 22 -1.53 2.36 -12.14
N PHE A 23 -2.23 2.75 -11.07
CA PHE A 23 -3.69 2.62 -10.99
C PHE A 23 -4.40 3.49 -12.03
N LYS A 24 -3.93 4.71 -12.31
CA LYS A 24 -4.51 5.59 -13.34
C LYS A 24 -4.34 5.03 -14.76
N MET A 25 -3.26 4.30 -15.02
CA MET A 25 -3.03 3.65 -16.32
C MET A 25 -3.94 2.45 -16.56
N ASN A 26 -4.32 1.73 -15.51
CA ASN A 26 -5.01 0.44 -15.62
C ASN A 26 -6.50 0.48 -15.26
N PHE A 27 -6.92 1.44 -14.43
CA PHE A 27 -8.28 1.50 -13.87
C PHE A 27 -8.89 2.90 -14.00
N LYS A 28 -10.22 2.97 -13.88
CA LYS A 28 -10.98 4.23 -13.82
C LYS A 28 -11.45 4.47 -12.38
N PHE A 29 -11.74 5.73 -12.05
CA PHE A 29 -12.21 6.16 -10.72
C PHE A 29 -11.23 5.87 -9.57
N THR A 30 -9.94 5.81 -9.89
CA THR A 30 -8.84 5.57 -8.95
C THR A 30 -8.08 6.86 -8.67
N GLY A 31 -8.78 7.82 -8.07
CA GLY A 31 -8.20 9.09 -7.61
C GLY A 31 -7.09 8.87 -6.58
N GLU A 32 -6.26 9.89 -6.34
CA GLU A 32 -5.10 9.79 -5.44
C GLU A 32 -5.48 9.31 -4.03
N GLN A 33 -6.49 9.92 -3.42
CA GLN A 33 -6.95 9.54 -2.08
C GLN A 33 -7.46 8.11 -2.06
N ILE A 34 -8.24 7.71 -3.07
CA ILE A 34 -8.79 6.36 -3.19
C ILE A 34 -7.66 5.32 -3.26
N VAL A 35 -6.64 5.53 -4.10
CA VAL A 35 -5.50 4.59 -4.23
C VAL A 35 -4.71 4.53 -2.92
N GLY A 36 -4.44 5.68 -2.31
CA GLY A 36 -3.71 5.75 -1.04
C GLY A 36 -4.43 5.03 0.09
N GLU A 37 -5.70 5.36 0.32
CA GLU A 37 -6.52 4.77 1.38
C GLU A 37 -6.74 3.27 1.15
N PHE A 38 -7.01 2.85 -0.09
CA PHE A 38 -7.12 1.43 -0.43
C PHE A 38 -5.85 0.67 -0.06
N LEU A 39 -4.68 1.11 -0.55
CA LEU A 39 -3.42 0.42 -0.29
C LEU A 39 -3.00 0.47 1.18
N GLN A 40 -3.34 1.54 1.89
CA GLN A 40 -3.17 1.63 3.34
C GLN A 40 -4.06 0.60 4.06
N SER A 41 -5.34 0.50 3.67
CA SER A 41 -6.30 -0.44 4.29
C SER A 41 -5.89 -1.91 4.12
N ILE A 42 -5.21 -2.25 3.03
CA ILE A 42 -4.71 -3.61 2.76
C ILE A 42 -3.24 -3.80 3.13
N GLY A 43 -2.60 -2.82 3.78
CA GLY A 43 -1.26 -2.93 4.36
C GLY A 43 -0.09 -2.86 3.38
N TYR A 44 -0.29 -2.32 2.18
CA TYR A 44 0.77 -2.09 1.19
C TYR A 44 1.42 -0.71 1.30
N LEU A 45 0.68 0.27 1.85
CA LEU A 45 1.22 1.57 2.26
C LEU A 45 1.17 1.72 3.79
N PRO A 46 2.12 2.44 4.40
CA PRO A 46 2.06 2.77 5.82
C PRO A 46 0.93 3.77 6.11
N GLY A 47 0.61 3.98 7.40
CA GLY A 47 -0.31 5.03 7.85
C GLY A 47 -1.65 4.55 8.43
N ALA A 48 -1.94 3.24 8.39
CA ALA A 48 -3.16 2.69 9.00
C ALA A 48 -3.19 2.86 10.53
N HIS A 49 -2.02 2.77 11.16
CA HIS A 49 -1.81 3.04 12.57
C HIS A 49 -0.61 3.96 12.73
N ASN A 50 -0.72 4.95 13.63
CA ASN A 50 0.42 5.78 14.04
C ASN A 50 1.41 4.95 14.86
N ILE A 51 2.67 5.39 14.92
CA ILE A 51 3.72 4.69 15.69
C ILE A 51 3.40 4.57 17.18
N ASP A 52 2.67 5.56 17.74
CA ASP A 52 2.23 5.55 19.13
C ASP A 52 0.97 4.69 19.38
N CYS A 53 0.42 4.05 18.34
CA CYS A 53 -0.73 3.18 18.49
C CYS A 53 -0.31 1.85 19.14
N PRO A 54 -0.98 1.37 20.20
CA PRO A 54 -0.65 0.09 20.85
C PRO A 54 -0.72 -1.15 19.93
N VAL A 55 -1.37 -1.02 18.78
CA VAL A 55 -1.50 -2.10 17.78
C VAL A 55 -0.37 -2.04 16.74
N TYR A 56 0.33 -0.91 16.60
CA TYR A 56 1.40 -0.74 15.61
C TYR A 56 2.50 -1.78 15.76
N GLU A 57 3.08 -1.91 16.96
CA GLU A 57 4.15 -2.88 17.25
C GLU A 57 3.70 -4.33 16.97
N ARG A 58 2.45 -4.66 17.32
CA ARG A 58 1.88 -5.99 17.07
C ARG A 58 1.82 -6.33 15.59
N ILE A 59 1.43 -5.35 14.77
CA ILE A 59 1.38 -5.51 13.31
C ILE A 59 2.79 -5.52 12.73
N GLU A 60 3.68 -4.67 13.23
CA GLU A 60 5.03 -4.51 12.71
C GLU A 60 5.85 -5.82 12.80
N ILE A 61 5.69 -6.58 13.89
CA ILE A 61 6.38 -7.88 14.08
C ILE A 61 5.94 -8.92 13.04
N LEU A 62 4.73 -8.78 12.46
CA LEU A 62 4.22 -9.67 11.41
C LEU A 62 4.84 -9.41 10.03
N ASN A 63 5.77 -8.45 9.93
CA ASN A 63 6.46 -8.07 8.70
C ASN A 63 5.50 -7.78 7.51
N PRO A 64 4.55 -6.85 7.69
CA PRO A 64 3.56 -6.52 6.67
C PRO A 64 4.20 -5.92 5.41
N PRO A 65 3.50 -5.94 4.25
CA PRO A 65 4.07 -5.48 2.98
C PRO A 65 4.60 -4.05 3.01
N TRP A 66 3.95 -3.14 3.76
CA TRP A 66 4.42 -1.77 3.93
C TRP A 66 5.82 -1.66 4.57
N LYS A 67 6.39 -2.68 5.22
CA LYS A 67 7.79 -2.62 5.70
C LYS A 67 8.82 -2.61 4.57
N LYS A 68 8.46 -3.10 3.38
CA LYS A 68 9.30 -3.04 2.18
C LYS A 68 9.02 -1.78 1.35
N TYR A 69 8.11 -0.92 1.82
CA TYR A 69 7.88 0.40 1.23
C TYR A 69 9.17 1.21 1.35
N ILE A 70 9.60 1.80 0.24
CA ILE A 70 10.68 2.77 0.20
C ILE A 70 9.98 4.13 0.01
N SER A 71 10.06 5.06 0.95
CA SER A 71 9.59 6.43 0.68
C SER A 71 10.52 7.07 -0.35
N SER A 72 9.98 7.80 -1.32
CA SER A 72 10.77 8.88 -1.94
C SER A 72 11.04 9.91 -0.84
N GLU A 73 12.30 10.26 -0.61
CA GLU A 73 12.67 11.38 0.27
C GLU A 73 11.85 12.65 -0.03
#